data_AF-A0A2K4WXA5-F1
#
_entry.id   AF-A0A2K4WXA5-F1
#
_cell.length_a   1.000
_cell.length_b   1.000
_cell.length_c   1.000
_cell.angle_alpha   90.00
_cell.angle_beta   90.00
_cell.angle_gamma   90.00
#
_symmetry.space_group_name_H-M   'P 1'
#
loop_
_entity.id
_entity.type
_entity.pdbx_description
1 polymer ?
#
loop_
_entity_poly.entity_id
_entity_poly.type
_entity_poly.pdbx_seq_one_letter_code
_entity_poly.pdbx_strand_id
1 'polypeptide(L)'
;MPRQCVFVGTTNQEEYLKDATGNRRYWPVACTKVELEQLREIRDQLWAEAMFCFQAGEIWWVNRDESSMFAEAQDERFVVDEWEGLILNWLEESQIGETTSGNELLGTALKLDAGHWGKPEQMRVGAIMHRLGWKRARSSVLSKSGLRQWVYKKPANWGRTSDLVVEKFDEPCFDD
;
A
#
# COMPACT_ATOMS: atom_id res chain seq x y z
N MET A 1 10.65 -23.38 -3.20
CA MET A 1 9.31 -23.88 -2.89
C MET A 1 8.31 -22.78 -3.17
N PRO A 2 7.43 -22.92 -4.18
CA PRO A 2 6.33 -21.99 -4.40
C PRO A 2 5.39 -21.98 -3.17
N ARG A 3 4.59 -20.91 -3.00
CA ARG A 3 3.64 -20.82 -1.87
C ARG A 3 2.63 -21.95 -1.98
N GLN A 4 2.48 -22.74 -0.91
CA GLN A 4 1.57 -23.89 -0.86
C GLN A 4 0.35 -23.63 0.03
N CYS A 5 0.23 -22.44 0.62
CA CYS A 5 -0.81 -22.12 1.59
C CYS A 5 -1.50 -20.82 1.22
N VAL A 6 -2.83 -20.84 1.30
CA VAL A 6 -3.71 -19.69 1.19
C VAL A 6 -4.43 -19.54 2.52
N PHE A 7 -4.49 -18.30 3.03
CA PHE A 7 -5.25 -17.95 4.22
C PHE A 7 -6.50 -17.18 3.80
N VAL A 8 -7.61 -17.46 4.46
CA VAL A 8 -8.87 -16.75 4.28
C VAL A 8 -9.36 -16.29 5.65
N GLY A 9 -9.85 -15.05 5.73
CA GLY A 9 -10.44 -14.48 6.92
C GLY A 9 -11.62 -13.60 6.55
N THR A 10 -12.57 -13.45 7.48
CA THR A 10 -13.71 -12.55 7.33
C THR A 10 -13.67 -11.50 8.41
N THR A 11 -14.21 -10.33 8.11
CA THR A 11 -14.35 -9.22 9.05
C THR A 11 -15.61 -8.43 8.71
N ASN A 12 -16.23 -7.86 9.74
CA ASN A 12 -17.34 -6.91 9.59
C ASN A 12 -16.85 -5.46 9.51
N GLN A 13 -15.54 -5.23 9.66
CA GLN A 13 -14.94 -3.91 9.52
C GLN A 13 -14.77 -3.59 8.05
N GLU A 14 -15.08 -2.35 7.67
CA GLU A 14 -14.85 -1.85 6.31
C GLU A 14 -13.36 -1.56 6.09
N GLU A 15 -12.62 -1.14 7.12
CA GLU A 15 -11.17 -0.90 7.02
C GLU A 15 -10.41 -1.87 7.93
N TYR A 16 -9.40 -2.55 7.38
CA TYR A 16 -8.62 -3.56 8.12
C TYR A 16 -7.18 -3.76 7.62
N LEU A 17 -6.85 -3.20 6.47
CA LEU A 17 -5.51 -3.26 5.89
C LEU A 17 -4.65 -2.13 6.47
N LYS A 18 -3.51 -2.46 7.08
CA LYS A 18 -2.67 -1.48 7.80
C LYS A 18 -1.30 -1.24 7.16
N ASP A 19 -0.84 -2.15 6.31
CA ASP A 19 0.51 -2.09 5.73
C ASP A 19 0.47 -1.73 4.25
N ALA A 20 0.77 -0.47 3.94
CA ALA A 20 0.80 0.06 2.57
C ALA A 20 1.67 -0.77 1.59
N THR A 21 2.63 -1.56 2.07
CA THR A 21 3.51 -2.39 1.22
C THR A 21 3.06 -3.85 1.11
N GLY A 22 2.45 -4.38 2.16
CA GLY A 22 2.06 -5.79 2.29
C GLY A 22 0.65 -6.09 1.80
N ASN A 23 -0.20 -5.07 1.68
CA ASN A 23 -1.63 -5.22 1.37
C ASN A 23 -1.92 -5.86 0.01
N ARG A 24 -0.99 -5.79 -0.95
CA ARG A 24 -1.10 -6.42 -2.28
C ARG A 24 -1.32 -7.93 -2.29
N ARG A 25 -1.16 -8.60 -1.14
CA ARG A 25 -1.38 -10.03 -0.97
C ARG A 25 -2.80 -10.38 -0.54
N TYR A 26 -3.62 -9.37 -0.25
CA TYR A 26 -5.02 -9.54 0.12
C TYR A 26 -5.90 -9.27 -1.08
N TRP A 27 -6.83 -10.18 -1.33
CA TRP A 27 -7.87 -10.02 -2.35
C TRP A 27 -9.20 -9.81 -1.62
N PRO A 28 -9.53 -8.56 -1.28
CA PRO A 28 -10.76 -8.27 -0.57
C PRO A 28 -11.96 -8.52 -1.48
N VAL A 29 -12.95 -9.24 -0.97
CA VAL A 29 -14.23 -9.46 -1.64
C VAL A 29 -15.32 -8.93 -0.71
N ALA A 30 -16.11 -7.97 -1.20
CA ALA A 30 -17.22 -7.42 -0.46
C ALA A 30 -18.40 -8.38 -0.50
N CYS A 31 -18.71 -9.02 0.63
CA CYS A 31 -19.83 -9.95 0.76
C CYS A 31 -21.00 -9.28 1.50
N THR A 32 -22.09 -8.97 0.80
CA THR A 32 -23.28 -8.34 1.39
C THR A 32 -24.36 -9.34 1.83
N LYS A 33 -24.43 -10.48 1.16
CA LYS A 33 -25.41 -11.55 1.42
C LYS A 33 -24.80 -12.91 1.10
N VAL A 34 -25.09 -13.90 1.93
CA VAL A 34 -24.67 -15.30 1.72
C VAL A 34 -25.88 -16.22 1.88
N GLU A 35 -26.26 -16.92 0.81
CA GLU A 35 -27.32 -17.93 0.82
C GLU A 35 -26.73 -19.30 1.17
N LEU A 36 -26.80 -19.66 2.45
CA LEU A 36 -26.09 -20.84 2.97
C LEU A 36 -26.67 -22.16 2.45
N GLU A 37 -27.99 -22.25 2.34
CA GLU A 37 -28.68 -23.45 1.86
C GLU A 37 -28.31 -23.73 0.40
N GLN A 38 -28.38 -22.72 -0.46
CA GLN A 38 -28.00 -22.85 -1.86
C GLN A 38 -26.51 -23.18 -2.01
N LEU A 39 -25.64 -22.55 -1.21
CA LEU A 39 -24.20 -22.86 -1.22
C LEU A 39 -23.91 -24.31 -0.84
N ARG A 40 -24.65 -24.89 0.12
CA ARG A 40 -24.50 -26.31 0.49
C ARG A 40 -24.87 -27.24 -0.68
N GLU A 41 -25.91 -26.90 -1.43
CA GLU A 41 -26.38 -27.69 -2.56
C GLU A 41 -25.39 -27.66 -3.74
N ILE A 42 -24.81 -26.49 -4.05
CA ILE A 42 -23.93 -26.30 -5.22
C ILE A 42 -22.44 -26.46 -4.90
N ARG A 43 -22.05 -26.67 -3.64
CA ARG A 43 -20.64 -26.70 -3.21
C ARG A 43 -19.78 -27.61 -4.09
N ASP A 44 -20.23 -28.84 -4.33
CA ASP A 44 -19.44 -29.83 -5.06
C ASP A 44 -19.32 -29.46 -6.55
N GLN A 45 -20.34 -28.80 -7.11
CA GLN A 45 -20.30 -28.25 -8.47
C GLN A 45 -19.28 -27.11 -8.60
N LEU A 46 -19.22 -26.18 -7.63
CA LEU A 46 -18.24 -25.09 -7.62
C LEU A 46 -16.79 -25.64 -7.60
N TRP A 47 -16.53 -26.69 -6.82
CA TRP A 47 -15.22 -27.36 -6.81
C TRP A 47 -14.92 -28.08 -8.12
N ALA A 48 -15.91 -28.71 -8.74
CA ALA A 48 -15.75 -29.37 -10.03
C ALA A 48 -15.36 -28.35 -11.12
N GLU A 49 -16.02 -27.20 -11.16
CA GLU A 49 -15.70 -26.10 -12.09
C GLU A 49 -14.32 -25.52 -11.83
N ALA A 50 -13.97 -25.26 -10.57
CA ALA A 50 -12.64 -24.77 -10.21
C ALA A 50 -11.53 -25.75 -10.64
N MET A 51 -11.73 -27.04 -10.43
CA MET A 51 -10.78 -28.08 -10.87
C MET A 51 -10.70 -28.16 -12.40
N PHE A 52 -11.83 -28.05 -13.09
CA PHE A 52 -11.87 -28.03 -14.55
C PHE A 52 -11.06 -26.85 -15.11
N CYS A 53 -11.29 -25.63 -14.62
CA CYS A 53 -10.54 -24.44 -15.01
C CYS A 53 -9.04 -24.58 -14.73
N PHE A 54 -8.68 -25.09 -13.54
CA PHE A 54 -7.29 -25.36 -13.19
C PHE A 54 -6.61 -26.34 -14.16
N GLN A 55 -7.28 -27.44 -14.50
CA GLN A 55 -6.77 -28.43 -15.46
C GLN A 55 -6.71 -27.89 -16.89
N ALA A 56 -7.59 -26.96 -17.25
CA ALA A 56 -7.56 -26.25 -18.53
C ALA A 56 -6.41 -25.22 -18.62
N GLY A 57 -5.69 -24.96 -17.52
CA GLY A 57 -4.59 -24.00 -17.47
C GLY A 57 -5.04 -22.55 -17.30
N GLU A 58 -6.26 -22.32 -16.82
CA GLU A 58 -6.75 -20.97 -16.50
C GLU A 58 -5.87 -20.33 -15.44
N ILE A 59 -5.63 -19.02 -15.60
CA ILE A 59 -4.79 -18.25 -14.68
C ILE A 59 -5.60 -17.94 -13.41
N TRP A 60 -5.04 -18.28 -12.24
CA TRP A 60 -5.65 -18.02 -10.93
C TRP A 60 -4.90 -16.97 -10.11
N TRP A 61 -4.04 -16.17 -10.73
CA TRP A 61 -3.38 -15.01 -10.13
C TRP A 61 -3.81 -13.74 -10.86
N VAL A 62 -3.77 -12.59 -10.16
CA VAL A 62 -4.14 -11.29 -10.76
C VAL A 62 -3.26 -10.98 -11.95
N ASN A 63 -3.89 -10.74 -13.09
CA ASN A 63 -3.19 -10.27 -14.28
C ASN A 63 -2.96 -8.76 -14.24
N ARG A 64 -2.12 -8.29 -15.14
CA ARG A 64 -1.70 -6.89 -15.16
C ARG A 64 -2.84 -5.91 -15.41
N ASP A 65 -3.76 -6.29 -16.29
CA ASP A 65 -4.99 -5.57 -16.62
C ASP A 65 -6.00 -5.55 -15.47
N GLU A 66 -5.98 -6.58 -14.62
CA GLU A 66 -6.84 -6.65 -13.43
C GLU A 66 -6.23 -5.92 -12.22
N SER A 67 -4.91 -5.70 -12.21
CA SER A 67 -4.17 -5.18 -11.06
C SER A 67 -4.70 -3.85 -10.52
N SER A 68 -5.27 -2.98 -11.36
CA SER A 68 -5.86 -1.72 -10.92
C SER A 68 -7.13 -1.92 -10.10
N MET A 69 -7.97 -2.87 -10.49
CA MET A 69 -9.21 -3.21 -9.76
C MET A 69 -8.89 -3.73 -8.37
N PHE A 70 -7.88 -4.59 -8.25
CA PHE A 70 -7.43 -5.09 -6.94
C PHE A 70 -6.80 -3.99 -6.08
N ALA A 71 -6.02 -3.09 -6.69
CA ALA A 71 -5.39 -1.98 -5.98
C ALA A 71 -6.44 -1.02 -5.40
N GLU A 72 -7.47 -0.68 -6.17
CA GLU A 72 -8.59 0.15 -5.73
C GLU A 72 -9.33 -0.49 -4.54
N ALA A 73 -9.72 -1.76 -4.68
CA ALA A 73 -10.38 -2.48 -3.59
C ALA A 73 -9.51 -2.64 -2.33
N GLN A 74 -8.18 -2.69 -2.47
CA GLN A 74 -7.26 -2.70 -1.32
C GLN A 74 -7.15 -1.32 -0.66
N ASP A 75 -7.12 -0.24 -1.45
CA ASP A 75 -7.04 1.13 -0.92
C ASP A 75 -8.32 1.51 -0.18
N GLU A 76 -9.50 1.12 -0.69
CA GLU A 76 -10.78 1.32 0.00
C GLU A 76 -10.88 0.60 1.36
N ARG A 77 -10.04 -0.42 1.61
CA ARG A 77 -10.03 -1.20 2.86
C ARG A 77 -8.84 -0.84 3.75
N PHE A 78 -8.06 0.17 3.35
CA PHE A 78 -6.90 0.66 4.09
C PHE A 78 -7.32 1.51 5.28
N VAL A 79 -6.76 1.21 6.44
CA VAL A 79 -6.91 2.04 7.64
C VAL A 79 -5.96 3.22 7.48
N VAL A 80 -6.51 4.39 7.14
CA VAL A 80 -5.73 5.61 6.98
C VAL A 80 -5.22 6.08 8.34
N ASP A 81 -3.95 6.45 8.40
CA ASP A 81 -3.36 7.02 9.60
C ASP A 81 -3.87 8.46 9.79
N GLU A 82 -4.34 8.81 10.99
CA GLU A 82 -4.87 10.15 11.31
C GLU A 82 -3.88 11.29 11.01
N TRP A 83 -2.57 11.01 11.04
CA TRP A 83 -1.52 11.99 10.76
C TRP A 83 -1.35 12.25 9.28
N GLU A 84 -1.87 11.39 8.43
CA GLU A 84 -1.68 11.49 7.00
C GLU A 84 -2.28 12.76 6.43
N GLY A 85 -3.50 13.12 6.82
CA GLY A 85 -4.12 14.37 6.36
C GLY A 85 -3.31 15.61 6.75
N LEU A 86 -2.73 15.63 7.96
CA LEU A 86 -1.89 16.74 8.43
C LEU A 86 -0.58 16.83 7.64
N ILE A 87 0.05 15.68 7.38
CA ILE A 87 1.28 15.62 6.58
C ILE A 87 0.98 16.02 5.13
N LEU A 88 -0.09 15.50 4.52
CA LEU A 88 -0.48 15.79 3.15
C LEU A 88 -0.74 17.29 2.96
N ASN A 89 -1.58 17.88 3.80
CA ASN A 89 -1.87 19.32 3.75
C ASN A 89 -0.59 20.14 3.87
N TRP A 90 0.30 19.77 4.80
CA TRP A 90 1.57 20.45 4.95
C TRP A 90 2.48 20.30 3.71
N LEU A 91 2.52 19.12 3.09
CA LEU A 91 3.29 18.86 1.87
C LEU A 91 2.76 19.63 0.64
N GLU A 92 1.46 19.89 0.58
CA GLU A 92 0.80 20.63 -0.50
C GLU A 92 0.86 22.15 -0.32
N GLU A 93 0.59 22.64 0.89
CA GLU A 93 0.55 24.08 1.20
C GLU A 93 1.95 24.69 1.31
N SER A 94 2.90 23.91 1.82
CA SER A 94 4.24 24.42 2.03
C SER A 94 4.99 24.50 0.70
N GLN A 95 5.73 25.59 0.50
CA GLN A 95 6.72 25.77 -0.59
C GLN A 95 7.94 24.86 -0.39
N ILE A 96 7.74 23.63 0.08
CA ILE A 96 8.79 22.63 0.25
C ILE A 96 9.33 22.32 -1.14
N GLY A 97 10.66 22.38 -1.27
CA GLY A 97 11.36 22.04 -2.49
C GLY A 97 11.23 20.54 -2.85
N GLU A 98 12.28 19.96 -3.41
CA GLU A 98 12.26 18.55 -3.83
C GLU A 98 12.36 17.55 -2.67
N THR A 99 12.71 18.00 -1.47
CA THR A 99 12.98 17.11 -0.33
C THR A 99 12.46 17.67 0.99
N THR A 100 12.05 16.78 1.89
CA THR A 100 11.71 17.08 3.29
C THR A 100 12.37 16.07 4.22
N SER A 101 12.62 16.44 5.48
CA SER A 101 13.20 15.57 6.49
C SER A 101 12.15 15.03 7.46
N GLY A 102 12.45 13.90 8.13
CA GLY A 102 11.59 13.38 9.19
C GLY A 102 11.38 14.35 10.35
N ASN A 103 12.37 15.20 10.63
CA ASN A 103 12.32 16.20 11.69
C ASN A 103 11.32 17.32 11.36
N GLU A 104 11.26 17.77 10.10
CA GLU A 104 10.29 18.77 9.65
C GLU A 104 8.87 18.19 9.67
N LEU A 105 8.71 16.92 9.30
CA LEU A 105 7.42 16.24 9.36
C LEU A 105 6.93 16.12 10.81
N LEU A 106 7.76 15.65 11.74
CA LEU A 106 7.39 15.51 13.15
C LEU A 106 7.19 16.87 13.84
N GLY A 107 8.12 17.81 13.64
CA GLY A 107 8.16 19.07 14.37
C GLY A 107 7.31 20.18 13.76
N THR A 108 7.21 20.25 12.43
CA THR A 108 6.51 21.35 11.73
C THR A 108 5.14 20.91 11.26
N ALA A 109 5.03 19.78 10.55
CA ALA A 109 3.74 19.31 10.05
C ALA A 109 2.84 18.82 11.20
N LEU A 110 3.39 17.97 12.07
CA LEU A 110 2.65 17.37 13.19
C LEU A 110 2.75 18.15 14.50
N LYS A 111 3.64 19.15 14.58
CA LYS A 111 3.84 20.00 15.76
C LYS A 111 4.14 19.20 17.04
N LEU A 112 4.82 18.07 16.90
CA LEU A 112 5.22 17.24 18.03
C LEU A 112 6.47 17.79 18.70
N ASP A 113 6.46 17.81 20.02
CA ASP A 113 7.66 18.12 20.81
C ASP A 113 8.76 17.07 20.58
N ALA A 114 10.02 17.51 20.59
CA ALA A 114 11.17 16.65 20.32
C ALA A 114 11.29 15.46 21.30
N GLY A 115 10.78 15.59 22.52
CA GLY A 115 10.70 14.50 23.50
C GLY A 115 9.77 13.35 23.06
N HIS A 116 8.86 13.61 22.12
CA HIS A 116 7.90 12.63 21.60
C HIS A 116 8.31 12.06 20.23
N TRP A 117 9.56 12.26 19.80
CA TRP A 117 10.06 11.71 18.53
C TRP A 117 10.53 10.26 18.70
N GLY A 118 9.69 9.42 19.28
CA GLY A 118 9.96 8.02 19.50
C GLY A 118 10.02 7.22 18.20
N LYS A 119 10.43 5.96 18.31
CA LYS A 119 10.41 5.02 17.18
C LYS A 119 8.99 4.82 16.61
N PRO A 120 7.91 4.71 17.41
CA PRO A 120 6.56 4.56 16.88
C PRO A 120 6.16 5.70 15.93
N GLU A 121 6.41 6.94 16.32
CA GLU A 121 6.05 8.14 15.57
C GLU A 121 6.86 8.23 14.26
N GLN A 122 8.16 7.93 14.34
CA GLN A 122 9.02 7.86 13.16
C GLN A 122 8.57 6.78 12.15
N MET A 123 8.10 5.62 12.64
CA MET A 123 7.59 4.55 11.78
C MET A 123 6.27 4.95 11.11
N ARG A 124 5.35 5.59 11.83
CA ARG A 124 4.09 6.12 11.27
C ARG A 124 4.35 7.12 10.15
N VAL A 125 5.22 8.11 10.41
CA VAL A 125 5.64 9.08 9.37
C VAL A 125 6.28 8.37 8.17
N GLY A 126 7.13 7.37 8.41
CA GLY A 126 7.74 6.59 7.33
C GLY A 126 6.72 5.86 6.45
N ALA A 127 5.70 5.25 7.08
CA ALA A 127 4.62 4.55 6.38
C ALA A 127 3.77 5.51 5.53
N ILE A 128 3.39 6.67 6.11
CA ILE A 128 2.63 7.71 5.42
C ILE A 128 3.41 8.24 4.21
N MET A 129 4.67 8.62 4.39
CA MET A 129 5.49 9.15 3.29
C MET A 129 5.66 8.12 2.17
N HIS A 130 5.83 6.84 2.51
CA HIS A 130 5.88 5.79 1.52
C HIS A 130 4.57 5.67 0.72
N ARG A 131 3.41 5.71 1.41
CA ARG A 131 2.08 5.66 0.76
C ARG A 131 1.86 6.83 -0.19
N LEU A 132 2.26 8.03 0.21
CA LEU A 132 2.24 9.23 -0.62
C LEU A 132 3.28 9.20 -1.77
N GLY A 133 4.05 8.13 -1.93
CA GLY A 133 5.05 7.97 -3.00
C GLY A 133 6.37 8.71 -2.75
N TRP A 134 6.57 9.30 -1.57
CA TRP A 134 7.81 9.96 -1.21
C TRP A 134 8.89 8.95 -0.79
N LYS A 135 9.94 8.82 -1.59
CA LYS A 135 10.99 7.82 -1.40
C LYS A 135 12.12 8.34 -0.51
N ARG A 136 12.65 7.51 0.39
CA ARG A 136 13.82 7.85 1.23
C ARG A 136 15.08 7.93 0.37
N ALA A 137 15.82 9.02 0.50
CA ALA A 137 17.09 9.26 -0.19
C ALA A 137 18.10 9.90 0.76
N ARG A 138 19.38 9.81 0.39
CA ARG A 138 20.43 10.63 1.04
C ARG A 138 20.37 12.03 0.43
N SER A 139 20.41 13.04 1.28
CA SER A 139 20.50 14.43 0.82
C SER A 139 21.70 14.61 -0.11
N SER A 140 21.45 15.26 -1.25
CA SER A 140 22.50 15.67 -2.19
C SER A 140 23.33 16.82 -1.63
N VAL A 141 22.72 17.66 -0.78
CA VAL A 141 23.38 18.81 -0.14
C VAL A 141 24.23 18.31 1.01
N LEU A 142 25.53 18.56 0.91
CA LEU A 142 26.46 18.28 2.00
C LEU A 142 26.21 19.29 3.11
N SER A 143 25.88 18.80 4.31
CA SER A 143 25.82 19.67 5.47
C SER A 143 27.21 20.22 5.80
N LYS A 144 27.28 21.31 6.58
CA LYS A 144 28.56 21.88 7.05
C LYS A 144 29.41 20.86 7.83
N SER A 145 28.80 19.82 8.40
CA SER A 145 29.51 18.73 9.08
C SER A 145 30.03 17.64 8.15
N GLY A 146 29.82 17.75 6.83
CA GLY A 146 30.22 16.73 5.86
C GLY A 146 29.31 15.50 5.82
N LEU A 147 28.28 15.44 6.68
CA LEU A 147 27.36 14.30 6.76
C LEU A 147 26.16 14.48 5.84
N ARG A 148 25.72 13.38 5.21
CA ARG A 148 24.49 13.33 4.40
C ARG A 148 23.33 12.81 5.22
N GLN A 149 22.37 13.68 5.48
CA GLN A 149 21.14 13.32 6.20
C GLN A 149 20.21 12.48 5.32
N TRP A 150 19.36 11.68 5.96
CA TRP A 150 18.25 11.01 5.28
C TRP A 150 17.09 11.99 5.09
N VAL A 151 16.57 12.06 3.88
CA VAL A 151 15.43 12.89 3.50
C VAL A 151 14.44 12.07 2.69
N TYR A 152 13.19 12.53 2.62
CA TYR A 152 12.18 12.05 1.70
C TYR A 152 12.19 12.94 0.46
N LYS A 153 12.25 12.32 -0.73
CA LYS A 153 12.24 13.01 -2.02
C LYS A 153 10.83 13.00 -2.61
N LYS A 154 10.39 14.16 -3.09
CA LYS A 154 9.12 14.38 -3.78
C LYS A 154 9.04 13.51 -5.04
N PRO A 155 7.93 12.81 -5.28
CA PRO A 155 7.76 12.05 -6.51
C PRO A 155 7.60 13.00 -7.72
N ALA A 156 8.04 12.56 -8.90
CA ALA A 156 8.09 13.42 -10.09
C ALA A 156 6.70 13.87 -10.58
N ASN A 157 5.66 13.10 -10.26
CA ASN A 157 4.25 13.33 -10.58
C ASN A 157 3.47 14.01 -9.43
N TRP A 158 4.12 14.50 -8.38
CA TRP A 158 3.44 15.14 -7.24
C TRP A 158 2.56 16.33 -7.68
N GLY A 159 1.29 16.36 -7.27
CA GLY A 159 0.34 17.45 -7.58
C GLY A 159 -0.11 17.52 -9.04
N ARG A 160 0.30 16.57 -9.89
CA ARG A 160 -0.33 16.35 -11.20
C ARG A 160 -1.33 15.21 -11.02
N THR A 161 -2.49 15.29 -11.67
CA THR A 161 -3.42 14.15 -11.76
C THR A 161 -2.63 13.00 -12.37
N SER A 162 -2.13 12.13 -11.50
CA SER A 162 -1.40 10.96 -11.91
C SER A 162 -2.47 10.01 -12.41
N ASP A 163 -2.52 9.80 -13.73
CA ASP A 163 -2.91 8.49 -14.24
C ASP A 163 -2.17 7.48 -13.37
N LEU A 164 -2.89 6.54 -12.76
CA LEU A 164 -2.33 5.51 -11.89
C LEU A 164 -1.08 4.97 -12.58
N VAL A 165 0.11 5.36 -12.12
CA VAL A 165 1.36 4.90 -12.72
C VAL A 165 1.47 3.45 -12.32
N VAL A 166 1.01 2.58 -13.21
CA VAL A 166 1.25 1.15 -13.17
C VAL A 166 2.76 0.99 -13.19
N GLU A 167 3.41 0.93 -12.01
CA GLU A 167 4.81 0.55 -11.94
C GLU A 167 4.93 -0.77 -12.69
N LYS A 168 5.82 -0.81 -13.70
CA LYS A 168 6.26 -2.07 -14.32
C LYS A 168 6.92 -2.87 -13.22
N PHE A 169 6.16 -3.73 -12.56
CA PHE A 169 6.71 -4.83 -11.81
C PHE A 169 7.25 -5.80 -12.84
N ASP A 170 8.58 -5.88 -12.97
CA ASP A 170 9.19 -6.98 -13.70
C ASP A 170 8.79 -8.26 -12.98
N GLU A 171 8.08 -9.12 -13.72
CA GLU A 171 7.72 -10.47 -13.29
C GLU A 171 8.97 -11.10 -12.67
N PRO A 172 8.95 -11.54 -11.40
CA PRO A 172 9.93 -12.50 -10.96
C PRO A 172 9.62 -13.75 -11.77
N CYS A 173 10.35 -13.89 -12.88
CA CYS A 173 10.48 -15.08 -13.68
C CYS A 173 10.33 -16.31 -12.78
N PHE A 174 9.20 -16.99 -12.92
CA PHE A 174 9.25 -18.43 -12.93
C PHE A 174 9.54 -18.79 -14.39
N ASP A 175 10.77 -18.49 -14.85
CA ASP A 175 11.29 -19.10 -16.06
C ASP A 175 11.54 -20.57 -15.71
N ASP A 176 10.77 -21.43 -16.39
CA ASP A 176 10.85 -22.88 -16.58
C ASP A 176 11.27 -23.80 -15.40
#